data_AF-T0N7B4-F1
#
_entry.id   AF-T0N7B4-F1
#
_cell.length_a   1.000
_cell.length_b   1.000
_cell.length_c   1.000
_cell.angle_alpha   90.00
_cell.angle_beta   90.00
_cell.angle_gamma   90.00
#
_symmetry.space_group_name_H-M   'P 1'
#
loop_
_entity.id
_entity.type
_entity.pdbx_description
1 polymer ?
#
loop_
_entity_poly.entity_id
_entity_poly.type
_entity_poly.pdbx_seq_one_letter_code
_entity_poly.pdbx_strand_id
1 'polypeptide(L)' 'MRNALDQLEEAMRKDDVNTMPYILKAVEAYATIEEISNVGRKVFGTWKEPVIV' A
#
# COMPACT_ATOMS: atom_id res chain seq x y z
N MET A 1 13.44 13.78 3.19
CA MET A 1 12.50 13.65 2.06
C MET A 1 11.72 12.36 2.29
N ARG A 2 10.47 12.40 2.76
CA ARG A 2 9.66 11.16 2.90
C ARG A 2 9.04 10.86 1.54
N ASN A 3 9.22 9.63 1.05
CA ASN A 3 8.73 9.24 -0.27
C ASN A 3 7.19 9.10 -0.22
N ALA A 4 6.49 9.32 -1.34
CA ALA A 4 5.02 9.20 -1.38
C ALA A 4 4.55 7.79 -0.96
N LEU A 5 5.35 6.78 -1.27
CA LEU A 5 5.13 5.39 -0.87
C LEU A 5 5.28 5.15 0.63
N ASP A 6 6.17 5.86 1.32
CA ASP A 6 6.35 5.73 2.78
C ASP A 6 5.10 6.24 3.52
N GLN A 7 4.53 7.34 3.03
CA GLN A 7 3.29 7.89 3.57
C GLN A 7 2.10 6.98 3.30
N LEU A 8 2.07 6.34 2.13
CA LEU A 8 1.06 5.32 1.81
C LEU A 8 1.20 4.10 2.74
N GLU A 9 2.42 3.68 3.05
CA GLU A 9 2.67 2.58 3.99
C GLU A 9 2.19 2.92 5.41
N GLU A 10 2.53 4.11 5.91
CA GLU A 10 2.06 4.59 7.22
C GLU A 10 0.52 4.69 7.27
N ALA A 11 -0.13 5.09 6.18
CA ALA A 11 -1.59 5.15 6.08
C ALA A 11 -2.22 3.75 6.05
N MET A 12 -1.64 2.81 5.30
CA MET A 12 -2.12 1.42 5.23
C MET A 12 -1.99 0.66 6.55
N ARG A 13 -1.07 1.08 7.44
CA ARG A 13 -0.89 0.49 8.79
C ARG A 13 -1.96 0.95 9.80
N LYS A 14 -2.79 1.93 9.46
CA LYS A 14 -3.82 2.48 10.34
C LYS A 14 -5.20 2.08 9.83
N ASP A 15 -5.98 1.41 10.66
CA ASP A 15 -7.32 0.94 10.29
C ASP A 15 -8.36 2.07 10.13
N ASP A 16 -8.10 3.27 10.67
CA ASP A 16 -9.03 4.42 10.66
C ASP A 16 -8.67 5.49 9.62
N VAL A 17 -7.70 5.22 8.74
CA VAL A 17 -7.23 6.20 7.74
C VAL A 17 -7.64 5.79 6.32
N ASN A 18 -8.20 6.75 5.59
CA ASN A 18 -8.46 6.57 4.17
C ASN A 18 -7.14 6.57 3.37
N THR A 19 -6.87 5.48 2.66
CA THR A 19 -5.67 5.29 1.85
C THR A 19 -5.74 5.95 0.47
N MET A 20 -6.94 6.23 -0.06
CA MET A 20 -7.12 6.80 -1.41
C MET A 20 -6.35 8.10 -1.67
N PRO A 21 -6.30 9.09 -0.75
CA PRO A 21 -5.51 10.31 -0.96
C PRO A 21 -4.00 10.05 -1.10
N TYR A 22 -3.49 9.01 -0.44
CA TYR A 22 -2.07 8.64 -0.48
C TYR A 22 -1.73 7.87 -1.77
N ILE A 23 -2.67 7.08 -2.28
CA ILE A 23 -2.54 6.43 -3.58
C ILE A 23 -2.46 7.48 -4.69
N LEU A 24 -3.32 8.51 -4.64
CA LEU A 24 -3.28 9.62 -5.60
C LEU A 24 -1.93 10.34 -5.57
N LYS A 25 -1.41 10.65 -4.38
CA LYS A 25 -0.07 11.25 -4.21
C LYS A 25 1.04 10.36 -4.78
N ALA A 26 0.94 9.04 -4.63
CA ALA A 26 1.91 8.12 -5.21
C ALA A 26 1.86 8.15 -6.74
N VAL A 27 0.66 8.18 -7.33
CA VAL A 27 0.47 8.29 -8.79
C VAL A 27 0.96 9.64 -9.32
N GLU A 28 0.68 10.75 -8.62
CA GLU A 28 1.21 12.08 -8.95
C GLU A 28 2.74 12.14 -8.90
N ALA A 29 3.36 11.34 -8.03
CA ALA A 29 4.80 11.16 -7.96
C ALA A 29 5.36 10.16 -9.00
N TYR A 30 4.55 9.77 -9.99
CA TYR A 30 4.90 8.78 -11.02
C TYR A 30 5.26 7.39 -10.48
N ALA A 31 4.74 7.02 -9.30
CA ALA A 31 4.88 5.65 -8.81
C ALA A 31 4.08 4.68 -9.69
N THR A 32 4.67 3.53 -9.95
CA THR A 32 4.06 2.46 -10.72
C THR A 32 3.03 1.68 -9.89
N ILE A 33 2.13 0.98 -10.59
CA ILE A 33 1.15 0.09 -9.96
C ILE A 33 1.84 -1.00 -9.14
N GLU A 34 2.99 -1.50 -9.61
CA GLU A 34 3.76 -2.52 -8.89
C GLU A 34 4.31 -1.98 -7.57
N GLU A 35 4.85 -0.77 -7.54
CA GLU A 35 5.36 -0.13 -6.32
C GLU A 35 4.24 0.06 -5.28
N ILE A 36 3.08 0.60 -5.70
CA ILE A 36 1.91 0.78 -4.84
C ILE A 36 1.41 -0.58 -4.31
N SER A 37 1.34 -1.60 -5.18
CA SER A 37 0.90 -2.95 -4.80
C SER A 37 1.87 -3.62 -3.83
N ASN A 38 3.17 -3.41 -4.00
CA ASN A 38 4.19 -3.94 -3.12
C ASN A 38 4.12 -3.34 -1.71
N VAL A 39 3.75 -2.06 -1.57
CA VAL A 39 3.48 -1.45 -0.25
C VAL A 39 2.32 -2.18 0.43
N GLY A 40 1.22 -2.42 -0.29
CA GLY A 40 0.09 -3.19 0.24
C GLY A 40 0.49 -4.60 0.69
N ARG A 41 1.27 -5.33 -0.12
CA ARG A 41 1.78 -6.67 0.24
C ARG A 41 2.69 -6.65 1.47
N LYS A 42 3.47 -5.59 1.68
CA LYS A 42 4.32 -5.45 2.88
C LYS A 42 3.51 -5.25 4.16
N VAL A 43 2.38 -4.55 4.08
CA VAL A 43 1.54 -4.24 5.25
C VAL A 43 0.56 -5.37 5.54
N PHE A 44 -0.15 -5.86 4.53
CA PHE A 44 -1.23 -6.85 4.70
C PHE A 44 -0.79 -8.29 4.43
N GLY A 45 0.41 -8.50 3.89
CA GLY A 45 0.86 -9.80 3.42
C GLY A 45 0.20 -10.20 2.10
N THR A 46 0.35 -11.47 1.73
CA THR A 46 -0.36 -12.07 0.60
C THR A 46 -1.40 -13.05 1.11
N TRP A 47 -2.60 -12.99 0.54
CA TRP A 47 -3.59 -14.04 0.78
C TRP A 47 -3.09 -15.32 0.11
N LYS A 48 -3.05 -16.41 0.89
CA LYS A 48 -2.77 -17.76 0.40
C LYS A 48 -4.05 -18.57 0.54
N GLU A 49 -4.41 -19.29 -0.51
CA GLU A 49 -5.56 -20.18 -0.51
C GLU A 49 -5.47 -21.15 0.69
N PRO A 50 -6.54 -21.28 1.50
CA PRO A 50 -6.57 -22.28 2.55
C PRO A 50 -6.56 -23.65 1.88
N VAL A 51 -5.49 -24.43 2.10
CA VAL A 51 -5.46 -25.83 1.69
C VAL A 51 -6.42 -26.56 2.63
N ILE A 52 -7.63 -26.83 2.15
CA ILE A 52 -8.59 -27.69 2.85
C ILE A 52 -8.07 -29.12 2.66
N VAL A 53 -7.51 -29.70 3.72
CA VAL A 53 -7.19 -31.14 3.82
C VAL A 53 -8.37 -31.86 4.44
#